data_AF-A0A8D8DN30-F1
#
_entry.id   AF-A0A8D8DN30-F1
#
_cell.length_a   1.000
_cell.length_b   1.000
_cell.length_c   1.000
_cell.angle_alpha   90.00
_cell.angle_beta   90.00
_cell.angle_gamma   90.00
#
_symmetry.space_group_name_H-M   'P 1'
#
loop_
_entity.id
_entity.type
_entity.pdbx_description
1 polymer ?
#
loop_
_entity_poly.entity_id
_entity_poly.type
_entity_poly.pdbx_seq_one_letter_code
_entity_poly.pdbx_strand_id
1 'polypeptide(L)'
;MSSAIPSDTTTVPTDSDAAGNGHQSVDDLSRSLQRFNWPDYMVFVMMLISCIFIGIYFGYKDHQKHKNRKTARRDSEALDYLVGGRKMSVFPVSVSLVASWISGISLLGTSTEIYVYGTQYCYIVFAIVLMGFAMHYIFLPVFHDLQITSAYEYLQLRFDKRMRMFGSILFMVACLLWMP
;
A
#
# COMPACT_ATOMS: atom_id res chain seq x y z
N MET A 1 13.82 62.54 -53.32
CA MET A 1 13.15 62.81 -52.02
C MET A 1 11.84 62.04 -52.05
N SER A 2 11.82 60.78 -51.62
CA SER A 2 11.75 60.27 -50.24
C SER A 2 10.33 60.24 -49.68
N SER A 3 9.98 59.08 -49.07
CA SER A 3 8.73 58.61 -48.43
C SER A 3 7.60 58.18 -49.39
N ALA A 4 7.36 56.89 -49.69
CA ALA A 4 7.06 55.66 -48.90
C ALA A 4 5.65 55.69 -48.29
N ILE A 5 4.63 55.15 -49.00
CA ILE A 5 4.08 53.77 -48.99
C ILE A 5 3.13 53.48 -47.80
N PRO A 6 1.88 53.01 -48.06
CA PRO A 6 0.87 52.61 -47.07
C PRO A 6 0.97 51.11 -46.74
N SER A 7 0.16 50.61 -45.79
CA SER A 7 -0.63 49.35 -45.82
C SER A 7 -0.79 48.71 -44.44
N ASP A 8 -2.04 48.55 -44.02
CA ASP A 8 -2.47 47.54 -43.05
C ASP A 8 -1.97 46.15 -43.47
N THR A 9 -1.35 45.40 -42.57
CA THR A 9 -1.33 43.93 -42.60
C THR A 9 -1.05 43.41 -41.20
N THR A 10 -2.09 42.78 -40.66
CA THR A 10 -2.13 41.77 -39.60
C THR A 10 -0.78 41.08 -39.35
N THR A 11 -0.07 41.46 -38.29
CA THR A 11 1.04 40.67 -37.74
C THR A 11 0.55 39.88 -36.54
N VAL A 12 0.30 38.60 -36.80
CA VAL A 12 0.34 37.45 -35.88
C VAL A 12 1.34 37.71 -34.73
N PRO A 13 1.01 37.38 -33.47
CA PRO A 13 1.98 37.50 -32.38
C PRO A 13 3.19 36.61 -32.67
N THR A 14 4.34 37.26 -32.75
CA THR A 14 5.65 36.68 -33.04
C THR A 14 6.01 35.63 -31.99
N ASP A 15 6.20 34.39 -32.45
CA ASP A 15 6.84 33.28 -31.73
C ASP A 15 8.30 33.61 -31.36
N SER A 16 8.50 34.54 -30.42
CA SER A 16 9.82 34.89 -29.87
C SER A 16 9.97 34.66 -28.37
N ASP A 17 8.96 34.09 -27.71
CA ASP A 17 8.94 33.88 -26.25
C ASP A 17 9.09 32.39 -25.81
N ALA A 18 9.32 31.47 -26.74
CA ALA A 18 9.28 30.03 -26.45
C ALA A 18 10.60 29.40 -25.93
N ALA A 19 11.73 30.13 -25.94
CA ALA A 19 13.04 29.55 -25.58
C ALA A 19 13.59 29.96 -24.20
N GLY A 20 13.00 30.98 -23.55
CA GLY A 20 13.45 31.48 -22.23
C GLY A 20 12.61 31.01 -21.04
N ASN A 21 11.40 30.48 -21.28
CA ASN A 21 10.41 30.21 -20.23
C ASN A 21 10.47 28.78 -19.65
N GLY A 22 11.17 27.86 -20.34
CA GLY A 22 11.29 26.46 -19.91
C GLY A 22 12.19 26.26 -18.69
N HIS A 23 13.25 27.09 -18.53
CA HIS A 23 14.22 26.96 -17.44
C HIS A 23 13.72 27.65 -16.14
N GLN A 24 13.02 28.79 -16.27
CA GLN A 24 12.45 29.48 -15.11
C GLN A 24 11.31 28.67 -14.47
N SER A 25 10.42 28.08 -15.28
CA SER A 25 9.29 27.30 -14.76
C SER A 25 9.71 26.02 -14.02
N VAL A 26 10.78 25.32 -14.44
CA VAL A 26 11.22 24.09 -13.78
C VAL A 26 12.02 24.37 -12.50
N ASP A 27 12.81 25.43 -12.48
CA ASP A 27 13.55 25.85 -11.28
C ASP A 27 12.62 26.44 -10.22
N ASP A 28 11.59 27.19 -10.63
CA ASP A 28 10.57 27.73 -9.72
C ASP A 28 9.62 26.63 -9.21
N LEU A 29 9.29 25.65 -10.06
CA LEU A 29 8.58 24.45 -9.62
C LEU A 29 9.42 23.63 -8.64
N SER A 30 10.73 23.45 -8.92
CA SER A 30 11.67 22.75 -8.05
C SER A 30 11.83 23.44 -6.70
N ARG A 31 11.92 24.78 -6.68
CA ARG A 31 11.92 25.59 -5.45
C ARG A 31 10.60 25.52 -4.69
N SER A 32 9.46 25.47 -5.38
CA SER A 32 8.14 25.31 -4.75
C SER A 32 7.92 23.91 -4.17
N LEU A 33 8.52 22.87 -4.76
CA LEU A 33 8.51 21.50 -4.22
C LEU A 33 9.50 21.32 -3.06
N GLN A 34 10.66 21.98 -3.10
CA GLN A 34 11.64 21.98 -2.00
C GLN A 34 11.14 22.74 -0.77
N ARG A 35 10.29 23.74 -0.97
CA ARG A 35 9.71 24.56 0.10
C ARG A 35 8.41 23.91 0.56
N PHE A 36 8.54 22.84 1.35
CA PHE A 36 7.42 22.19 2.03
C PHE A 36 6.53 23.24 2.69
N ASN A 37 5.29 23.30 2.22
CA ASN A 37 4.36 24.34 2.58
C ASN A 37 3.86 24.07 4.01
N TRP A 38 3.49 25.12 4.74
CA TRP A 38 2.99 24.98 6.11
C TRP A 38 1.88 23.91 6.26
N PRO A 39 0.91 23.81 5.32
CA PRO A 39 -0.12 22.76 5.33
C PRO A 39 0.44 21.34 5.23
N ASP A 40 1.49 21.08 4.47
CA ASP A 40 2.08 19.74 4.32
C ASP A 40 2.66 19.25 5.65
N TYR A 41 3.31 20.15 6.40
CA TYR A 41 3.79 19.85 7.74
C TYR A 41 2.64 19.58 8.72
N MET A 42 1.55 20.34 8.63
CA MET A 42 0.35 20.09 9.44
C MET A 42 -0.23 18.70 9.17
N VAL A 43 -0.33 18.29 7.90
CA VAL A 43 -0.81 16.94 7.53
C VAL A 43 0.12 15.87 8.07
N PHE A 44 1.44 16.06 7.96
CA PHE A 44 2.43 15.11 8.47
C PHE A 44 2.31 14.92 9.99
N VAL A 45 2.22 16.02 10.75
CA VAL A 45 2.08 15.97 12.21
C VAL A 45 0.74 15.38 12.62
N MET A 46 -0.36 15.73 11.94
CA MET A 46 -1.69 15.15 12.22
C MET A 46 -1.71 13.64 11.97
N MET A 47 -1.07 13.18 10.87
CA MET A 47 -0.94 11.76 10.57
C MET A 47 -0.15 11.04 11.67
N LEU A 48 0.99 11.59 12.11
CA LEU A 48 1.77 11.00 13.21
C LEU A 48 0.98 10.92 14.53
N ILE A 49 0.28 11.99 14.90
CA ILE A 49 -0.55 12.03 16.10
C ILE A 49 -1.64 10.95 16.01
N SER A 50 -2.29 10.79 14.86
CA SER A 50 -3.32 9.76 14.67
C SER A 50 -2.76 8.35 14.83
N CYS A 51 -1.58 8.06 14.29
CA CYS A 51 -0.90 6.77 14.45
C CYS A 51 -0.54 6.49 15.91
N ILE A 52 0.03 7.48 16.59
CA ILE A 52 0.40 7.40 18.01
C ILE A 52 -0.86 7.18 18.85
N PHE A 53 -1.93 7.92 18.57
CA PHE A 53 -3.20 7.81 19.31
C PHE A 53 -3.82 6.41 19.16
N ILE A 54 -3.87 5.86 17.94
CA ILE A 54 -4.34 4.48 17.71
C ILE A 54 -3.45 3.47 18.46
N GLY A 55 -2.13 3.61 18.37
CA GLY A 55 -1.17 2.71 19.03
C GLY A 55 -1.29 2.74 20.56
N ILE A 56 -1.40 3.94 21.14
CA ILE A 56 -1.57 4.15 22.57
C ILE A 56 -2.93 3.64 23.05
N TYR A 57 -4.01 3.93 22.32
CA TYR A 57 -5.37 3.49 22.68
C TYR A 57 -5.48 1.95 22.70
N PHE A 58 -5.00 1.28 21.65
CA PHE A 58 -4.98 -0.18 21.61
C PHE A 58 -3.99 -0.78 22.63
N GLY A 59 -2.82 -0.17 22.82
CA GLY A 59 -1.82 -0.61 23.81
C GLY A 59 -2.30 -0.52 25.26
N TYR A 60 -2.98 0.57 25.65
CA TYR A 60 -3.56 0.68 27.00
C TYR A 60 -4.73 -0.28 27.21
N LYS A 61 -5.59 -0.45 26.21
CA LYS A 61 -6.74 -1.36 26.27
C LYS A 61 -6.30 -2.82 26.37
N ASP A 62 -5.21 -3.16 25.70
CA ASP A 62 -4.56 -4.47 25.81
C ASP A 62 -3.92 -4.66 27.20
N HIS A 63 -3.11 -3.70 27.67
CA HIS A 63 -2.48 -3.78 28.99
C HIS A 63 -3.48 -3.93 30.16
N GLN A 64 -4.67 -3.29 30.08
CA GLN A 64 -5.74 -3.51 31.05
C GLN A 64 -6.33 -4.93 31.02
N LYS A 65 -6.44 -5.54 29.83
CA LYS A 65 -6.94 -6.90 29.65
C LYS A 65 -5.96 -7.95 30.21
N HIS A 66 -4.66 -7.69 30.09
CA HIS A 66 -3.59 -8.54 30.66
C HIS A 66 -3.48 -8.42 32.19
N LYS A 67 -3.77 -7.25 32.78
CA LYS A 67 -3.74 -7.06 34.25
C LYS A 67 -4.76 -7.94 35.01
N ASN A 68 -5.91 -8.23 34.40
CA ASN A 68 -6.94 -9.11 34.97
C ASN A 68 -6.71 -10.62 34.70
N ARG A 69 -5.67 -10.99 33.92
CA ARG A 69 -5.40 -12.38 33.48
C ARG A 69 -4.09 -12.99 33.99
N LYS A 70 -3.47 -12.37 35.01
CA LYS A 70 -2.15 -12.69 35.61
C LYS A 70 -1.93 -14.14 36.11
N THR A 71 -2.82 -15.09 35.86
CA THR A 71 -2.71 -16.49 36.32
C THR A 71 -2.61 -17.51 35.17
N ALA A 72 -2.74 -17.12 33.90
CA ALA A 72 -2.66 -18.06 32.77
C ALA A 72 -1.31 -17.97 32.04
N ARG A 73 -0.53 -19.06 32.16
CA ARG A 73 0.75 -19.42 31.52
C ARG A 73 1.20 -18.61 30.28
N ARG A 74 2.47 -18.18 30.31
CA ARG A 74 3.25 -17.46 29.28
C ARG A 74 3.13 -18.01 27.85
N ASP A 75 2.98 -19.33 27.69
CA ASP A 75 2.81 -19.97 26.38
C ASP A 75 1.46 -19.65 25.73
N SER A 76 0.42 -19.44 26.54
CA SER A 76 -0.92 -19.09 26.07
C SER A 76 -1.03 -17.62 25.69
N GLU A 77 -0.16 -16.77 26.22
CA GLU A 77 -0.15 -15.31 25.96
C GLU A 77 0.46 -14.99 24.59
N ALA A 78 1.55 -15.66 24.23
CA ALA A 78 2.12 -15.57 22.89
C ALA A 78 1.14 -16.09 21.83
N LEU A 79 0.42 -17.18 22.13
CA LEU A 79 -0.67 -17.67 21.30
C LEU A 79 -1.81 -16.64 21.20
N ASP A 80 -2.29 -16.06 22.31
CA ASP A 80 -3.38 -15.07 22.28
C ASP A 80 -3.02 -13.83 21.42
N TYR A 81 -1.74 -13.41 21.46
CA TYR A 81 -1.19 -12.35 20.63
C TYR A 81 -1.06 -12.75 19.15
N LEU A 82 -0.63 -13.98 18.86
CA LEU A 82 -0.40 -14.48 17.49
C LEU A 82 -1.70 -14.87 16.77
N VAL A 83 -2.72 -15.39 17.47
CA VAL A 83 -4.03 -15.76 16.89
C VAL A 83 -5.16 -14.78 17.24
N GLY A 84 -4.86 -13.62 17.85
CA GLY A 84 -5.86 -12.60 18.18
C GLY A 84 -7.00 -13.13 19.07
N GLY A 85 -6.69 -14.11 19.92
CA GLY A 85 -7.62 -14.75 20.86
C GLY A 85 -8.85 -15.45 20.27
N ARG A 86 -8.81 -15.92 19.00
CA ARG A 86 -9.85 -16.78 18.38
C ARG A 86 -11.29 -16.21 18.38
N LYS A 87 -11.47 -14.96 18.82
CA LYS A 87 -12.74 -14.23 18.91
C LYS A 87 -12.70 -12.90 18.17
N MET A 88 -11.63 -12.62 17.43
CA MET A 88 -11.58 -11.46 16.54
C MET A 88 -12.62 -11.63 15.44
N SER A 89 -13.43 -10.58 15.25
CA SER A 89 -14.35 -10.50 14.12
C SER A 89 -13.56 -10.63 12.82
N VAL A 90 -14.16 -11.26 11.81
CA VAL A 90 -13.57 -11.40 10.47
C VAL A 90 -13.21 -10.05 9.84
N PHE A 91 -13.94 -8.99 10.20
CA PHE A 91 -13.74 -7.65 9.68
C PHE A 91 -12.34 -7.05 9.91
N PRO A 92 -11.82 -6.89 11.15
CA PRO A 92 -10.46 -6.39 11.39
C PRO A 92 -9.37 -7.27 10.79
N VAL A 93 -9.60 -8.59 10.70
CA VAL A 93 -8.65 -9.52 10.07
C VAL A 93 -8.56 -9.26 8.56
N SER A 94 -9.70 -9.13 7.89
CA SER A 94 -9.74 -8.78 6.46
C SER A 94 -9.11 -7.42 6.19
N VAL A 95 -9.40 -6.41 7.03
CA VAL A 95 -8.80 -5.07 6.91
C VAL A 95 -7.28 -5.13 7.06
N SER A 96 -6.76 -5.91 8.01
CA SER A 96 -5.31 -6.10 8.16
C SER A 96 -4.68 -6.77 6.95
N LEU A 97 -5.35 -7.77 6.36
CA LEU A 97 -4.85 -8.50 5.19
C LEU A 97 -4.79 -7.59 3.96
N VAL A 98 -5.83 -6.78 3.75
CA VAL A 98 -5.85 -5.75 2.70
C VAL A 98 -4.77 -4.70 2.95
N ALA A 99 -4.60 -4.26 4.20
CA ALA A 99 -3.56 -3.29 4.55
C ALA A 99 -2.14 -3.83 4.27
N SER A 100 -1.88 -5.12 4.50
CA SER A 100 -0.59 -5.74 4.15
C SER A 100 -0.36 -5.85 2.64
N TRP A 101 -1.42 -5.91 1.82
CA TRP A 101 -1.30 -5.98 0.38
C TRP A 101 -0.95 -4.62 -0.26
N ILE A 102 -1.42 -3.52 0.35
CA ILE A 102 -1.21 -2.18 -0.18
C ILE A 102 0.21 -1.71 0.16
N SER A 103 1.11 -1.83 -0.81
CA SER A 103 2.46 -1.26 -0.74
C SER A 103 2.57 0.02 -1.58
N GLY A 104 3.25 1.04 -1.05
CA GLY A 104 3.48 2.30 -1.75
C GLY A 104 4.28 2.15 -3.04
N ILE A 105 5.19 1.17 -3.09
CA ILE A 105 5.98 0.84 -4.29
C ILE A 105 5.05 0.34 -5.40
N SER A 106 4.09 -0.52 -5.06
CA SER A 106 3.12 -1.05 -6.03
C SER A 106 2.18 0.04 -6.54
N LEU A 107 1.82 1.02 -5.71
CA LEU A 107 0.95 2.13 -6.11
C LEU A 107 1.66 3.05 -7.13
N LEU A 108 2.93 3.38 -6.86
CA LEU A 108 3.76 4.15 -7.81
C LEU A 108 4.05 3.34 -9.10
N GLY A 109 4.34 2.05 -8.96
CA GLY A 109 4.58 1.15 -10.09
C GLY A 109 3.35 1.03 -10.99
N THR A 110 2.18 0.78 -10.41
CA THR A 110 0.89 0.70 -11.13
C THR A 110 0.55 1.99 -11.86
N SER A 111 0.77 3.15 -11.21
CA SER A 111 0.53 4.46 -11.83
C SER A 111 1.51 4.75 -12.97
N THR A 112 2.72 4.23 -12.90
CA THR A 112 3.71 4.34 -14.00
C THR A 112 3.33 3.41 -15.15
N GLU A 113 2.88 2.19 -14.85
CA GLU A 113 2.50 1.19 -15.83
C GLU A 113 1.23 1.59 -16.60
N ILE A 114 0.23 2.16 -15.92
CA ILE A 114 -0.99 2.69 -16.58
C ILE A 114 -0.65 3.83 -17.54
N TYR A 115 0.33 4.67 -17.17
CA TYR A 115 0.74 5.81 -17.97
C TYR A 115 1.45 5.40 -19.27
N VAL A 116 2.25 4.33 -19.23
CA VAL A 116 3.03 3.86 -20.39
C VAL A 116 2.22 2.90 -21.28
N TYR A 117 1.45 1.99 -20.69
CA TYR A 117 0.80 0.88 -21.41
C TYR A 117 -0.73 1.02 -21.56
N GLY A 118 -1.34 2.02 -20.94
CA GLY A 118 -2.74 2.44 -21.15
C GLY A 118 -3.75 1.29 -21.15
N THR A 119 -4.18 0.87 -22.33
CA THR A 119 -5.21 -0.16 -22.55
C THR A 119 -4.79 -1.59 -22.19
N GLN A 120 -3.49 -1.91 -22.18
CA GLN A 120 -3.03 -3.26 -21.85
C GLN A 120 -3.28 -3.61 -20.36
N TYR A 121 -3.18 -2.61 -19.49
CA TYR A 121 -3.36 -2.81 -18.05
C TYR A 121 -4.81 -3.20 -17.68
N CYS A 122 -5.81 -2.80 -18.47
CA CYS A 122 -7.21 -3.21 -18.26
C CYS A 122 -7.39 -4.73 -18.27
N TYR A 123 -6.61 -5.46 -19.08
CA TYR A 123 -6.66 -6.93 -19.10
C TYR A 123 -6.15 -7.54 -17.80
N ILE A 124 -5.12 -6.94 -17.19
CA ILE A 124 -4.56 -7.38 -15.92
C ILE A 124 -5.58 -7.16 -14.80
N VAL A 125 -6.21 -5.98 -14.75
CA VAL A 125 -7.26 -5.67 -13.77
C VAL A 125 -8.43 -6.66 -13.89
N PHE A 126 -8.88 -6.93 -15.12
CA PHE A 126 -9.94 -7.91 -15.34
C PHE A 126 -9.55 -9.32 -14.90
N ALA A 127 -8.32 -9.75 -15.19
CA ALA A 127 -7.80 -11.04 -14.75
C ALA A 127 -7.73 -11.14 -13.21
N ILE A 128 -7.34 -10.08 -12.51
CA ILE A 128 -7.31 -10.03 -11.03
C ILE A 128 -8.72 -10.19 -10.45
N VAL A 129 -9.72 -9.50 -11.01
CA VAL A 129 -11.13 -9.61 -10.58
C VAL A 129 -11.65 -11.04 -10.78
N LEU A 130 -11.37 -11.63 -11.95
CA LEU A 130 -11.77 -13.00 -12.24
C LEU A 130 -11.09 -14.00 -11.30
N MET A 131 -9.80 -13.82 -11.03
CA MET A 131 -9.06 -14.63 -10.05
C MET A 131 -9.70 -14.50 -8.66
N GLY A 132 -10.05 -13.28 -8.22
CA GLY A 132 -10.74 -13.06 -6.95
C GLY A 132 -12.06 -13.84 -6.83
N PHE A 133 -12.86 -13.87 -7.89
CA PHE A 133 -14.08 -14.69 -7.96
C PHE A 133 -13.77 -16.18 -7.88
N ALA A 134 -12.81 -16.67 -8.66
CA ALA A 134 -12.39 -18.07 -8.63
C ALA A 134 -11.87 -18.46 -7.24
N MET A 135 -11.11 -17.58 -6.59
CA MET A 135 -10.59 -17.75 -5.24
C MET A 135 -11.73 -17.87 -4.22
N HIS A 136 -12.75 -17.02 -4.32
CA HIS A 136 -13.94 -17.12 -3.47
C HIS A 136 -14.67 -18.46 -3.66
N TYR A 137 -14.88 -18.92 -4.89
CA TYR A 137 -15.60 -20.17 -5.11
C TYR A 137 -14.81 -21.44 -4.72
N ILE A 138 -13.49 -21.45 -4.93
CA ILE A 138 -12.66 -22.65 -4.74
C ILE A 138 -12.04 -22.69 -3.34
N PHE A 139 -11.48 -21.58 -2.87
CA PHE A 139 -10.74 -21.56 -1.61
C PHE A 139 -11.64 -21.30 -0.40
N LEU A 140 -12.73 -20.53 -0.53
CA LEU A 140 -13.64 -20.30 0.59
C LEU A 140 -14.25 -21.60 1.18
N PRO A 141 -14.75 -22.57 0.38
CA PRO A 141 -15.25 -23.82 0.97
C PRO A 141 -14.13 -24.65 1.60
N VAL A 142 -12.94 -24.69 0.98
CA VAL A 142 -11.78 -25.45 1.48
C VAL A 142 -11.26 -24.91 2.82
N PHE A 143 -11.24 -23.58 3.01
CA PHE A 143 -10.79 -22.98 4.26
C PHE A 143 -11.85 -22.98 5.36
N HIS A 144 -13.14 -22.91 5.01
CA HIS A 144 -14.23 -22.90 5.97
C HIS A 144 -14.37 -24.24 6.71
N ASP A 145 -14.20 -25.37 6.02
CA ASP A 145 -14.32 -26.70 6.63
C ASP A 145 -13.15 -27.07 7.57
N LEU A 146 -12.00 -26.41 7.42
CA LEU A 146 -10.78 -26.79 8.13
C LEU A 146 -10.51 -25.93 9.38
N GLN A 147 -11.19 -24.79 9.55
CA GLN A 147 -11.03 -23.86 10.71
C GLN A 147 -9.56 -23.53 11.07
N ILE A 148 -8.68 -23.47 10.07
CA ILE A 148 -7.24 -23.32 10.31
C ILE A 148 -6.83 -21.85 10.23
N THR A 149 -6.13 -21.39 11.26
CA THR A 149 -5.69 -20.00 11.46
C THR A 149 -4.43 -19.61 10.69
N SER A 150 -3.80 -20.55 9.95
CA SER A 150 -2.56 -20.32 9.21
C SER A 150 -2.48 -21.15 7.92
N ALA A 151 -2.17 -20.52 6.79
CA ALA A 151 -2.01 -21.18 5.48
C ALA A 151 -0.97 -22.33 5.51
N TYR A 152 0.01 -22.25 6.40
CA TYR A 152 1.06 -23.27 6.56
C TYR A 152 0.60 -24.56 7.22
N GLU A 153 -0.46 -24.50 8.02
CA GLU A 153 -1.02 -25.68 8.69
C GLU A 153 -1.87 -26.51 7.71
N TYR A 154 -2.46 -25.87 6.68
CA TYR A 154 -3.00 -26.57 5.52
C TYR A 154 -1.92 -27.33 4.72
N LEU A 155 -0.76 -26.69 4.46
CA LEU A 155 0.36 -27.37 3.79
C LEU A 155 0.91 -28.54 4.62
N GLN A 156 0.93 -28.42 5.95
CA GLN A 156 1.40 -29.48 6.84
C GLN A 156 0.48 -30.72 6.81
N LEU A 157 -0.84 -30.53 6.79
CA LEU A 157 -1.82 -31.63 6.72
C LEU A 157 -1.75 -32.41 5.41
N ARG A 158 -1.37 -31.76 4.29
CA ARG A 158 -1.33 -32.38 2.97
C ARG A 158 0.04 -32.92 2.55
N PHE A 159 1.14 -32.27 2.95
CA PHE A 159 2.50 -32.48 2.39
C PHE A 159 3.61 -32.71 3.44
N ASP A 160 3.28 -32.86 4.73
CA ASP A 160 4.23 -33.15 5.81
C ASP A 160 5.03 -31.92 6.33
N LYS A 161 5.65 -32.05 7.51
CA LYS A 161 6.31 -30.98 8.27
C LYS A 161 7.52 -30.37 7.56
N ARG A 162 8.11 -31.09 6.60
CA ARG A 162 9.26 -30.65 5.79
C ARG A 162 8.88 -29.50 4.83
N MET A 163 7.71 -29.61 4.17
CA MET A 163 7.21 -28.58 3.25
C MET A 163 6.93 -27.26 3.98
N ARG A 164 6.45 -27.35 5.22
CA ARG A 164 6.23 -26.19 6.09
C ARG A 164 7.52 -25.41 6.37
N MET A 165 8.60 -26.12 6.72
CA MET A 165 9.88 -25.50 7.04
C MET A 165 10.51 -24.84 5.80
N PHE A 166 10.41 -25.51 4.65
CA PHE A 166 10.88 -24.94 3.38
C PHE A 166 10.09 -23.68 3.00
N GLY A 167 8.76 -23.71 3.12
CA GLY A 167 7.89 -22.56 2.85
C GLY A 167 8.16 -21.38 3.77
N SER A 168 8.40 -21.61 5.07
CA SER A 168 8.74 -20.53 6.00
C SER A 168 10.11 -19.91 5.70
N ILE A 169 11.11 -20.73 5.33
CA ILE A 169 12.45 -20.23 4.98
C ILE A 169 12.37 -19.41 3.69
N LEU A 170 11.68 -19.91 2.67
CA LEU A 170 11.53 -19.21 1.39
C LEU A 170 10.78 -17.88 1.56
N PHE A 171 9.74 -17.86 2.39
CA PHE A 171 9.05 -16.62 2.74
C PHE A 171 9.95 -15.64 3.49
N MET A 172 10.72 -16.11 4.48
CA MET A 172 11.64 -15.25 5.24
C MET A 172 12.73 -14.64 4.34
N VAL A 173 13.29 -15.43 3.42
CA VAL A 173 14.26 -14.94 2.42
C VAL A 173 13.60 -13.94 1.48
N ALA A 174 12.40 -14.22 0.99
CA ALA A 174 11.66 -13.30 0.13
C ALA A 174 11.37 -11.97 0.84
N CYS A 175 10.93 -11.99 2.11
CA CYS A 175 10.72 -10.78 2.90
C CYS A 175 12.01 -9.99 3.12
N LEU A 176 13.13 -10.66 3.39
CA LEU A 176 14.44 -10.01 3.54
C LEU A 176 14.91 -9.37 2.23
N LEU A 177 14.68 -10.04 1.11
CA LEU A 177 15.04 -9.53 -0.22
C LEU A 177 14.13 -8.37 -0.67
N TRP A 178 12.87 -8.38 -0.22
CA TRP A 178 11.87 -7.36 -0.51
C TRP A 178 12.07 -6.08 0.29
N MET A 179 12.80 -6.13 1.41
CA MET A 179 13.19 -4.98 2.20
C MET A 179 14.60 -4.56 1.77
N PRO A 180 14.76 -3.75 0.70
CA PRO A 180 16.07 -3.27 0.25
C PRO A 180 16.76 -2.42 1.32
#